data_AF-A0A177LKW4-F1
#
_entry.id   AF-A0A177LKW4-F1
#
_cell.length_a   1.000
_cell.length_b   1.000
_cell.length_c   1.000
_cell.angle_alpha   90.00
_cell.angle_beta   90.00
_cell.angle_gamma   90.00
#
_symmetry.space_group_name_H-M   'P 1'
#
loop_
_entity.id
_entity.type
_entity.pdbx_description
1 polymer ?
#
loop_
_entity_poly.entity_id
_entity_poly.type
_entity_poly.pdbx_seq_one_letter_code
_entity_poly.pdbx_strand_id
1 'polypeptide(L)'
;MKSKKRKMRNQFNILLSLIIFFAFTMHSCQSKTETETEKIATKQGIIVPKIDSLKYSEKYCCVLSPEQGFSVYDNPKGKIIGTLKRMGNIKEDNQVPYKIYLVTGDKKVKIENFREISSEIFAINYTDSAEGFVKVVDSSKSYWLSVAEIEKNGFKTVNWRDQMIEQSKGVLGYYANEPGLRLRKEPNSKSEIIGSVRGDLFEIKLTKNISGQWCKVKVTKYKEHPCNTDLEEAENIESQTEGWLKIIDDNGEPNLWSYTRGC
;
A
#
# COMPACT_ATOMS: atom_id res chain seq x y z
N MET A 1 70.15 -8.87 -23.29
CA MET A 1 68.66 -8.84 -23.51
C MET A 1 67.79 -9.32 -22.34
N LYS A 2 68.30 -9.70 -21.15
CA LYS A 2 67.47 -10.18 -20.02
C LYS A 2 67.02 -9.12 -18.99
N SER A 3 67.60 -7.92 -19.01
CA SER A 3 67.33 -6.88 -17.99
C SER A 3 66.05 -6.05 -18.24
N LYS A 4 65.71 -5.75 -19.50
CA LYS A 4 64.53 -4.91 -19.84
C LYS A 4 63.17 -5.58 -19.54
N LYS A 5 63.08 -6.91 -19.62
CA LYS A 5 61.80 -7.64 -19.37
C LYS A 5 61.39 -7.66 -17.90
N ARG A 6 62.33 -7.53 -16.95
CA ARG A 6 62.03 -7.59 -15.51
C ARG A 6 61.43 -6.26 -14.99
N LYS A 7 61.81 -5.13 -15.59
CA LYS A 7 61.34 -3.79 -15.20
C LYS A 7 59.88 -3.53 -15.60
N MET A 8 59.40 -4.10 -16.71
CA MET A 8 58.00 -3.94 -17.15
C MET A 8 56.99 -4.78 -16.37
N ARG A 9 57.38 -5.95 -15.85
CA ARG A 9 56.47 -6.77 -15.01
C ARG A 9 56.18 -6.13 -13.64
N ASN A 10 57.12 -5.37 -13.09
CA ASN A 10 56.94 -4.75 -11.78
C ASN A 10 56.05 -3.50 -11.83
N GLN A 11 56.07 -2.76 -12.95
CA GLN A 11 55.20 -1.59 -13.16
C GLN A 11 53.73 -2.00 -13.41
N PHE A 12 53.50 -3.14 -14.08
CA PHE A 12 52.15 -3.62 -14.37
C PHE A 12 51.41 -4.11 -13.11
N ASN A 13 52.12 -4.73 -12.16
CA ASN A 13 51.51 -5.20 -10.91
C ASN A 13 51.15 -4.04 -9.96
N ILE A 14 51.93 -2.95 -9.95
CA ILE A 14 51.61 -1.76 -9.14
C ILE A 14 50.39 -1.02 -9.69
N LEU A 15 50.25 -0.96 -11.04
CA LEU A 15 49.09 -0.34 -11.68
C LEU A 15 47.80 -1.16 -11.47
N LEU A 16 47.90 -2.49 -11.48
CA LEU A 16 46.75 -3.38 -11.25
C LEU A 16 46.27 -3.35 -9.79
N SER A 17 47.19 -3.23 -8.82
CA SER A 17 46.84 -3.08 -7.40
C SER A 17 46.20 -1.72 -7.08
N LEU A 18 46.57 -0.65 -7.78
CA LEU A 18 45.94 0.68 -7.64
C LEU A 18 44.51 0.73 -8.21
N ILE A 19 44.24 0.00 -9.30
CA ILE A 19 42.89 -0.09 -9.90
C ILE A 19 41.94 -0.88 -8.99
N ILE A 20 42.42 -1.95 -8.34
CA ILE A 20 41.61 -2.74 -7.40
C ILE A 20 41.32 -1.95 -6.12
N PHE A 21 42.23 -1.10 -5.64
CA PHE A 21 41.98 -0.23 -4.49
C PHE A 21 40.99 0.91 -4.79
N PHE A 22 40.94 1.42 -6.02
CA PHE A 22 39.91 2.37 -6.46
C PHE A 22 38.54 1.72 -6.70
N ALA A 23 38.51 0.46 -7.14
CA ALA A 23 37.25 -0.27 -7.30
C ALA A 23 36.59 -0.65 -5.97
N PHE A 24 37.38 -0.84 -4.89
CA PHE A 24 36.86 -1.19 -3.57
C PHE A 24 36.45 -0.01 -2.68
N THR A 25 36.84 1.22 -3.03
CA THR A 25 36.47 2.42 -2.26
C THR A 25 35.23 3.14 -2.79
N MET A 26 34.73 2.79 -3.97
CA MET A 26 33.48 3.35 -4.55
C MET A 26 32.23 2.47 -4.36
N HIS A 27 32.30 1.40 -3.55
CA HIS A 27 31.10 0.66 -3.12
C HIS A 27 30.60 1.09 -1.72
N SER A 28 31.19 2.13 -1.15
CA SER A 28 30.77 2.69 0.13
C SER A 28 29.56 3.59 -0.04
N CYS A 29 28.41 3.10 0.41
CA CYS A 29 27.31 3.90 0.96
C CYS A 29 26.60 4.87 0.00
N GLN A 30 25.92 4.34 -1.02
CA GLN A 30 24.61 4.90 -1.37
C GLN A 30 23.57 4.37 -0.38
N SER A 31 23.53 4.94 0.83
CA SER A 31 22.25 4.95 1.54
C SER A 31 21.31 5.77 0.66
N LYS A 32 20.41 5.10 -0.06
CA LYS A 32 19.38 5.77 -0.83
C LYS A 32 18.58 6.59 0.18
N THR A 33 18.79 7.90 0.19
CA THR A 33 17.93 8.83 0.90
C THR A 33 16.56 8.69 0.26
N GLU A 34 15.66 7.95 0.90
CA GLU A 34 14.27 7.86 0.47
C GLU A 34 13.73 9.29 0.33
N THR A 35 13.20 9.61 -0.85
CA THR A 35 12.57 10.90 -1.09
C THR A 35 11.37 11.04 -0.17
N GLU A 36 11.03 12.27 0.22
CA GLU A 36 9.85 12.55 1.05
C GLU A 36 8.57 11.94 0.48
N THR A 37 8.43 11.94 -0.85
CA THR A 37 7.33 11.30 -1.58
C THR A 37 7.29 9.78 -1.42
N GLU A 38 8.45 9.11 -1.32
CA GLU A 38 8.52 7.66 -1.09
C GLU A 38 8.15 7.33 0.36
N LYS A 39 8.57 8.18 1.31
CA LYS A 39 8.19 8.03 2.72
C LYS A 39 6.69 8.19 2.91
N ILE A 40 6.06 9.18 2.27
CA ILE A 40 4.60 9.38 2.37
C ILE A 40 3.87 8.15 1.81
N ALA A 41 4.29 7.66 0.64
CA ALA A 41 3.63 6.54 -0.04
C ALA A 41 3.69 5.20 0.72
N THR A 42 4.59 5.06 1.69
CA THR A 42 4.86 3.80 2.40
C THR A 42 4.44 3.80 3.88
N LYS A 43 4.04 4.96 4.43
CA LYS A 43 3.71 5.13 5.85
C LYS A 43 2.30 4.71 6.25
N GLN A 44 1.39 4.56 5.30
CA GLN A 44 -0.02 4.26 5.54
C GLN A 44 -0.47 3.03 4.77
N GLY A 45 -1.50 2.34 5.27
CA GLY A 45 -2.00 1.13 4.65
C GLY A 45 -2.88 0.31 5.58
N ILE A 46 -2.87 -1.00 5.37
CA ILE A 46 -3.78 -1.93 6.04
C ILE A 46 -3.09 -3.14 6.62
N ILE A 47 -3.75 -3.74 7.60
CA ILE A 47 -3.38 -5.04 8.18
C ILE A 47 -4.23 -6.13 7.53
N VAL A 48 -3.57 -7.11 6.90
CA VAL A 48 -4.22 -8.22 6.18
C VAL A 48 -3.58 -9.56 6.55
N PRO A 49 -4.28 -10.71 6.40
CA PRO A 49 -3.68 -12.02 6.57
C PRO A 49 -2.47 -12.24 5.65
N LYS A 50 -1.47 -12.98 6.12
CA LYS A 50 -0.31 -13.38 5.29
C LYS A 50 -0.69 -14.31 4.15
N ILE A 51 -1.69 -15.17 4.37
CA ILE A 51 -2.19 -16.12 3.40
C ILE A 51 -3.52 -15.59 2.86
N ASP A 52 -3.60 -15.30 1.56
CA ASP A 52 -4.75 -14.63 0.97
C ASP A 52 -6.06 -15.41 1.12
N SER A 53 -6.02 -16.74 1.04
CA SER A 53 -7.20 -17.59 1.22
C SER A 53 -7.85 -17.44 2.60
N LEU A 54 -7.10 -16.98 3.60
CA LEU A 54 -7.63 -16.77 4.95
C LEU A 54 -8.50 -15.52 5.07
N LYS A 55 -8.45 -14.58 4.10
CA LYS A 55 -9.30 -13.38 4.09
C LYS A 55 -10.80 -13.71 4.13
N TYR A 56 -11.19 -14.84 3.52
CA TYR A 56 -12.58 -15.30 3.46
C TYR A 56 -12.93 -16.35 4.52
N SER A 57 -11.99 -16.69 5.40
CA SER A 57 -12.28 -17.64 6.47
C SER A 57 -13.09 -16.99 7.59
N GLU A 58 -14.13 -17.67 8.06
CA GLU A 58 -14.94 -17.24 9.22
C GLU A 58 -14.06 -16.94 10.45
N LYS A 59 -12.92 -17.64 10.55
CA LYS A 59 -11.93 -17.44 11.62
C LYS A 59 -11.47 -15.98 11.74
N TYR A 60 -11.27 -15.29 10.63
CA TYR A 60 -10.78 -13.90 10.62
C TYR A 60 -11.84 -12.89 10.19
N CYS A 61 -12.97 -13.35 9.65
CA CYS A 61 -14.04 -12.48 9.16
C CYS A 61 -14.69 -11.67 10.30
N CYS A 62 -15.21 -10.48 10.05
CA CYS A 62 -15.28 -9.79 8.75
C CYS A 62 -14.50 -8.48 8.76
N VAL A 63 -14.26 -7.92 9.95
CA VAL A 63 -13.08 -7.11 10.23
C VAL A 63 -11.91 -8.05 10.55
N LEU A 64 -10.96 -8.10 9.61
CA LEU A 64 -9.79 -8.99 9.62
C LEU A 64 -8.97 -8.81 10.90
N SER A 65 -9.05 -9.79 11.79
CA SER A 65 -8.34 -9.80 13.07
C SER A 65 -8.17 -11.20 13.64
N PRO A 66 -7.08 -11.49 14.39
CA PRO A 66 -6.96 -12.75 15.12
C PRO A 66 -7.99 -12.81 16.24
N GLU A 67 -8.35 -14.01 16.67
CA GLU A 67 -9.35 -14.25 17.73
C GLU A 67 -8.98 -13.56 19.05
N GLN A 68 -7.70 -13.60 19.43
CA GLN A 68 -7.18 -12.95 20.64
C GLN A 68 -6.97 -11.44 20.48
N GLY A 69 -7.09 -10.91 19.26
CA GLY A 69 -6.79 -9.52 18.94
C GLY A 69 -5.31 -9.16 18.91
N PHE A 70 -5.05 -7.86 18.89
CA PHE A 70 -3.71 -7.29 18.93
C PHE A 70 -3.52 -6.48 20.22
N SER A 71 -2.36 -6.57 20.84
CA SER A 71 -1.98 -5.72 21.95
C SER A 71 -1.84 -4.28 21.47
N VAL A 72 -2.33 -3.34 22.27
CA VAL A 72 -2.33 -1.91 21.94
C VAL A 72 -1.37 -1.19 22.87
N TYR A 73 -0.50 -0.37 22.29
CA TYR A 73 0.51 0.42 22.97
C TYR A 73 0.14 1.90 22.94
N ASP A 74 0.51 2.63 23.99
CA ASP A 74 0.36 4.09 24.06
C ASP A 74 1.30 4.83 23.09
N ASN A 75 2.52 4.31 22.92
CA ASN A 75 3.55 4.79 21.99
C ASN A 75 4.35 3.61 21.42
N PRO A 76 5.14 3.80 20.34
CA PRO A 76 6.09 2.78 19.88
C PRO A 76 7.01 2.35 21.03
N LYS A 77 7.09 1.03 21.27
CA LYS A 77 7.84 0.44 22.40
C LYS A 77 7.40 0.92 23.79
N GLY A 78 6.21 1.51 23.89
CA GLY A 78 5.63 2.00 25.13
C GLY A 78 4.98 0.89 25.96
N LYS A 79 4.02 1.28 26.80
CA LYS A 79 3.28 0.34 27.66
C LYS A 79 2.07 -0.21 26.90
N ILE A 80 1.77 -1.47 27.14
CA ILE A 80 0.50 -2.05 26.69
C ILE A 80 -0.63 -1.41 27.51
N ILE A 81 -1.58 -0.79 26.83
CA ILE A 81 -2.74 -0.12 27.42
C ILE A 81 -4.05 -0.88 27.22
N GLY A 82 -4.05 -1.89 26.35
CA GLY A 82 -5.23 -2.71 26.10
C GLY A 82 -5.06 -3.70 24.96
N THR A 83 -6.19 -4.18 24.45
CA THR A 83 -6.26 -5.12 23.33
C THR A 83 -7.32 -4.67 22.34
N LEU A 84 -6.97 -4.67 21.06
CA LEU A 84 -7.88 -4.45 19.94
C LEU A 84 -8.43 -5.80 19.47
N LYS A 85 -9.69 -6.12 19.79
CA LYS A 85 -10.28 -7.43 19.50
C LYS A 85 -11.78 -7.39 19.20
N ARG A 86 -12.27 -8.44 18.55
CA ARG A 86 -13.71 -8.72 18.43
C ARG A 86 -14.29 -9.08 19.80
N MET A 87 -15.53 -8.68 20.05
CA MET A 87 -16.24 -8.99 21.29
C MET A 87 -17.71 -9.33 21.02
N GLY A 88 -18.24 -10.27 21.79
CA GLY A 88 -19.65 -10.68 21.74
C GLY A 88 -19.78 -12.18 21.44
N ASN A 89 -21.03 -12.66 21.48
CA ASN A 89 -21.38 -14.03 21.13
C ASN A 89 -22.00 -14.02 19.73
N ILE A 90 -21.34 -14.64 18.76
CA ILE A 90 -21.82 -14.70 17.36
C ILE A 90 -23.18 -15.41 17.24
N LYS A 91 -23.53 -16.30 18.19
CA LYS A 91 -24.82 -16.97 18.23
C LYS A 91 -25.97 -16.04 18.65
N GLU A 92 -25.66 -14.94 19.32
CA GLU A 92 -26.63 -13.96 19.82
C GLU A 92 -26.65 -12.67 18.96
N ASP A 93 -25.50 -12.29 18.40
CA ASP A 93 -25.35 -11.12 17.52
C ASP A 93 -24.50 -11.48 16.30
N ASN A 94 -25.16 -11.61 15.14
CA ASN A 94 -24.47 -11.91 13.87
C ASN A 94 -23.60 -10.76 13.36
N GLN A 95 -23.65 -9.58 13.99
CA GLN A 95 -22.81 -8.42 13.64
C GLN A 95 -21.48 -8.42 14.40
N VAL A 96 -21.23 -9.36 15.32
CA VAL A 96 -19.96 -9.49 16.05
C VAL A 96 -18.73 -9.51 15.12
N PRO A 97 -18.72 -10.23 13.98
CA PRO A 97 -17.61 -10.21 13.03
C PRO A 97 -17.27 -8.83 12.46
N TYR A 98 -18.22 -7.89 12.47
CA TYR A 98 -18.09 -6.54 11.92
C TYR A 98 -17.69 -5.48 12.95
N LYS A 99 -17.44 -5.89 14.21
CA LYS A 99 -17.17 -4.98 15.32
C LYS A 99 -15.84 -5.34 15.98
N ILE A 100 -14.92 -4.38 16.05
CA ILE A 100 -13.72 -4.47 16.88
C ILE A 100 -13.78 -3.40 17.96
N TYR A 101 -13.30 -3.77 19.15
CA TYR A 101 -13.25 -2.91 20.32
C TYR A 101 -11.82 -2.79 20.82
N LEU A 102 -11.44 -1.59 21.23
CA LEU A 102 -10.36 -1.40 22.17
C LEU A 102 -10.86 -1.73 23.58
N VAL A 103 -10.22 -2.70 24.22
CA VAL A 103 -10.53 -3.14 25.58
C VAL A 103 -9.40 -2.72 26.52
N THR A 104 -9.72 -1.87 27.50
CA THR A 104 -8.78 -1.38 28.53
C THR A 104 -9.38 -1.59 29.92
N GLY A 105 -9.01 -2.70 30.58
CA GLY A 105 -9.70 -3.13 31.81
C GLY A 105 -11.19 -3.34 31.54
N ASP A 106 -12.05 -2.63 32.28
CA ASP A 106 -13.51 -2.71 32.12
C ASP A 106 -14.07 -1.82 31.01
N LYS A 107 -13.26 -0.90 30.46
CA LYS A 107 -13.70 0.01 29.40
C LYS A 107 -13.59 -0.66 28.03
N LYS A 108 -14.63 -0.45 27.22
CA LYS A 108 -14.73 -0.95 25.84
C LYS A 108 -15.09 0.20 24.94
N VAL A 109 -14.25 0.47 23.94
CA VAL A 109 -14.47 1.53 22.95
C VAL A 109 -14.56 0.88 21.59
N LYS A 110 -15.69 1.04 20.90
CA LYS A 110 -15.86 0.53 19.53
C LYS A 110 -14.95 1.33 18.61
N ILE A 111 -14.20 0.63 17.76
CA ILE A 111 -13.37 1.23 16.72
C ILE A 111 -14.12 1.13 15.40
N GLU A 112 -14.09 2.18 14.59
CA GLU A 112 -14.81 2.23 13.30
C GLU A 112 -13.86 2.48 12.11
N ASN A 113 -12.57 2.67 12.37
CA ASN A 113 -11.57 2.97 11.35
C ASN A 113 -11.09 1.71 10.61
N PHE A 114 -12.01 1.12 9.84
CA PHE A 114 -11.73 -0.01 8.96
C PHE A 114 -11.96 0.41 7.51
N ARG A 115 -11.20 -0.19 6.59
CA ARG A 115 -11.44 -0.03 5.16
C ARG A 115 -12.03 -1.30 4.58
N GLU A 116 -13.13 -1.19 3.85
CA GLU A 116 -13.59 -2.27 2.98
C GLU A 116 -12.53 -2.52 1.88
N ILE A 117 -12.11 -3.77 1.74
CA ILE A 117 -11.10 -4.19 0.75
C ILE A 117 -11.61 -5.27 -0.20
N SER A 118 -12.79 -5.82 0.08
CA SER A 118 -13.56 -6.76 -0.74
C SER A 118 -14.99 -6.80 -0.18
N SER A 119 -15.96 -7.33 -0.92
CA SER A 119 -17.35 -7.47 -0.47
C SER A 119 -17.43 -8.01 0.96
N GLU A 120 -17.92 -7.18 1.88
CA GLU A 120 -18.09 -7.45 3.32
C GLU A 120 -16.80 -7.77 4.11
N ILE A 121 -15.63 -7.59 3.51
CA ILE A 121 -14.33 -7.80 4.16
C ILE A 121 -13.66 -6.46 4.43
N PHE A 122 -13.36 -6.22 5.70
CA PHE A 122 -12.79 -4.98 6.21
C PHE A 122 -11.41 -5.23 6.81
N ALA A 123 -10.45 -4.37 6.48
CA ALA A 123 -9.12 -4.39 7.06
C ALA A 123 -8.93 -3.23 8.05
N ILE A 124 -8.10 -3.45 9.08
CA ILE A 124 -7.70 -2.37 10.01
C ILE A 124 -6.77 -1.42 9.26
N ASN A 125 -7.15 -0.14 9.18
CA ASN A 125 -6.35 0.92 8.57
C ASN A 125 -5.30 1.44 9.55
N TYR A 126 -4.09 1.70 9.07
CA TYR A 126 -3.05 2.41 9.81
C TYR A 126 -2.59 3.66 9.05
N THR A 127 -2.33 4.71 9.82
CA THR A 127 -2.12 6.10 9.34
C THR A 127 -0.69 6.59 9.50
N ASP A 128 0.17 5.80 10.14
CA ASP A 128 1.61 6.05 10.21
C ASP A 128 2.33 4.76 10.58
N SER A 129 3.65 4.74 10.36
CA SER A 129 4.53 3.68 10.81
C SER A 129 5.82 4.26 11.39
N ALA A 130 6.26 3.72 12.51
CA ALA A 130 7.47 4.15 13.20
C ALA A 130 8.02 3.01 14.08
N GLU A 131 9.33 2.80 14.02
CA GLU A 131 10.06 1.92 14.94
C GLU A 131 9.52 0.47 15.05
N GLY A 132 8.96 -0.07 13.96
CA GLY A 132 8.35 -1.41 13.97
C GLY A 132 6.94 -1.45 14.56
N PHE A 133 6.26 -0.30 14.63
CA PHE A 133 4.86 -0.16 15.03
C PHE A 133 4.07 0.56 13.94
N VAL A 134 2.77 0.28 13.89
CA VAL A 134 1.82 0.99 13.04
C VAL A 134 0.77 1.69 13.88
N LYS A 135 0.39 2.89 13.46
CA LYS A 135 -0.53 3.77 14.16
C LYS A 135 -1.95 3.56 13.65
N VAL A 136 -2.81 3.03 14.51
CA VAL A 136 -4.26 2.89 14.24
C VAL A 136 -5.01 3.98 15.01
N VAL A 137 -5.96 4.65 14.36
CA VAL A 137 -6.61 5.85 14.91
C VAL A 137 -8.05 5.54 15.28
N ASP A 138 -8.47 6.01 16.44
CA ASP A 138 -9.86 6.31 16.78
C ASP A 138 -10.05 7.84 16.68
N SER A 139 -11.28 8.27 16.38
CA SER A 139 -11.77 9.65 16.24
C SER A 139 -11.20 10.69 17.24
N SER A 140 -10.67 10.28 18.39
CA SER A 140 -10.07 11.16 19.40
C SER A 140 -8.66 10.77 19.87
N LYS A 141 -8.13 9.57 19.52
CA LYS A 141 -6.86 9.05 20.04
C LYS A 141 -6.13 8.16 19.05
N SER A 142 -4.81 8.22 19.13
CA SER A 142 -3.92 7.37 18.35
C SER A 142 -3.42 6.20 19.19
N TYR A 143 -3.38 5.02 18.59
CA TYR A 143 -2.96 3.77 19.21
C TYR A 143 -1.90 3.10 18.36
N TRP A 144 -0.98 2.35 18.97
CA TRP A 144 0.12 1.70 18.26
C TRP A 144 0.02 0.18 18.38
N LEU A 145 0.21 -0.51 17.25
CA LEU A 145 0.28 -1.97 17.18
C LEU A 145 1.69 -2.41 16.75
N SER A 146 2.24 -3.45 17.37
CA SER A 146 3.57 -3.97 17.02
C SER A 146 3.51 -4.77 15.72
N VAL A 147 4.35 -4.44 14.73
CA VAL A 147 4.47 -5.19 13.47
C VAL A 147 4.90 -6.63 13.73
N ALA A 148 5.80 -6.85 14.69
CA ALA A 148 6.26 -8.20 15.03
C ALA A 148 5.13 -9.07 15.63
N GLU A 149 4.25 -8.46 16.43
CA GLU A 149 3.06 -9.15 16.95
C GLU A 149 2.04 -9.45 15.84
N ILE A 150 1.79 -8.49 14.96
CA ILE A 150 0.95 -8.66 13.76
C ILE A 150 1.45 -9.86 12.96
N GLU A 151 2.75 -9.92 12.70
CA GLU A 151 3.40 -10.99 11.95
C GLU A 151 3.33 -12.35 12.64
N LYS A 152 3.55 -12.39 13.96
CA LYS A 152 3.46 -13.60 14.78
C LYS A 152 2.04 -14.17 14.77
N ASN A 153 1.03 -13.31 14.71
CA ASN A 153 -0.38 -13.70 14.65
C ASN A 153 -0.87 -14.05 13.23
N GLY A 154 0.02 -14.16 12.24
CA GLY A 154 -0.32 -14.59 10.88
C GLY A 154 -0.82 -13.48 9.96
N PHE A 155 -0.64 -12.21 10.34
CA PHE A 155 -1.00 -11.04 9.56
C PHE A 155 0.26 -10.34 9.02
N LYS A 156 0.09 -9.40 8.10
CA LYS A 156 1.13 -8.51 7.58
C LYS A 156 0.57 -7.11 7.43
N THR A 157 1.43 -6.11 7.52
CA THR A 157 1.13 -4.74 7.12
C THR A 157 1.45 -4.56 5.64
N VAL A 158 0.56 -3.94 4.88
CA VAL A 158 0.78 -3.61 3.47
C VAL A 158 0.40 -2.15 3.26
N ASN A 159 1.27 -1.36 2.65
CA ASN A 159 0.96 0.04 2.34
C ASN A 159 -0.11 0.15 1.25
N TRP A 160 -0.84 1.26 1.20
CA TRP A 160 -1.94 1.45 0.25
C TRP A 160 -1.52 1.29 -1.21
N ARG A 161 -0.33 1.78 -1.57
CA ARG A 161 0.17 1.72 -2.94
C ARG A 161 0.34 0.27 -3.39
N ASP A 162 1.06 -0.52 -2.61
CA ASP A 162 1.36 -1.91 -2.93
C ASP A 162 0.07 -2.75 -2.89
N GLN A 163 -0.83 -2.48 -1.94
CA GLN A 163 -2.14 -3.12 -1.88
C GLN A 163 -2.95 -2.88 -3.16
N MET A 164 -3.03 -1.64 -3.64
CA MET A 164 -3.77 -1.34 -4.87
C MET A 164 -3.17 -2.02 -6.10
N ILE A 165 -1.84 -2.07 -6.19
CA ILE A 165 -1.15 -2.75 -7.31
C ILE A 165 -1.37 -4.27 -7.27
N GLU A 166 -1.38 -4.85 -6.07
CA GLU A 166 -1.67 -6.28 -5.90
C GLU A 166 -3.12 -6.60 -6.29
N GLN A 167 -4.07 -5.78 -5.84
CA GLN A 167 -5.50 -5.93 -6.13
C GLN A 167 -5.90 -5.59 -7.56
N SER A 168 -5.11 -4.79 -8.29
CA SER A 168 -5.43 -4.34 -9.65
C SER A 168 -5.68 -5.49 -10.65
N LYS A 169 -5.23 -6.72 -10.32
CA LYS A 169 -5.45 -7.93 -11.12
C LYS A 169 -6.84 -8.56 -10.91
N GLY A 170 -7.46 -8.30 -9.77
CA GLY A 170 -8.73 -8.92 -9.36
C GLY A 170 -9.94 -7.99 -9.42
N VAL A 171 -9.74 -6.70 -9.70
CA VAL A 171 -10.82 -5.72 -9.86
C VAL A 171 -11.05 -5.38 -11.32
N LEU A 172 -12.29 -5.00 -11.67
CA LEU A 172 -12.62 -4.49 -13.00
C LEU A 172 -11.72 -3.31 -13.35
N GLY A 173 -11.59 -2.34 -12.46
CA GLY A 173 -10.65 -1.24 -12.59
C GLY A 173 -10.75 -0.29 -11.42
N TYR A 174 -9.85 0.69 -11.39
CA TYR A 174 -9.92 1.79 -10.45
C TYR A 174 -10.58 3.01 -11.08
N TYR A 175 -11.11 3.88 -10.23
CA TYR A 175 -11.73 5.13 -10.59
C TYR A 175 -11.20 6.23 -9.67
N ALA A 176 -11.14 7.45 -10.18
CA ALA A 176 -10.64 8.59 -9.41
C ALA A 176 -11.65 9.00 -8.32
N ASN A 177 -11.17 9.29 -7.11
CA ASN A 177 -11.98 9.99 -6.11
C ASN A 177 -12.34 11.40 -6.62
N GLU A 178 -13.45 11.96 -6.14
CA GLU A 178 -13.78 13.37 -6.40
C GLU A 178 -12.70 14.30 -5.82
N PRO A 179 -12.33 15.39 -6.52
CA PRO A 179 -12.93 15.94 -7.75
C PRO A 179 -12.37 15.35 -9.07
N GLY A 180 -11.61 14.26 -9.02
CA GLY A 180 -10.88 13.68 -10.15
C GLY A 180 -9.38 13.96 -10.09
N LEU A 181 -8.64 13.34 -11.02
CA LEU A 181 -7.18 13.41 -11.09
C LEU A 181 -6.71 13.97 -12.44
N ARG A 182 -5.50 14.53 -12.45
CA ARG A 182 -4.84 15.01 -13.67
C ARG A 182 -3.87 13.94 -14.18
N LEU A 183 -4.06 13.49 -15.41
CA LEU A 183 -3.15 12.57 -16.09
C LEU A 183 -1.97 13.36 -16.63
N ARG A 184 -0.75 12.93 -16.30
CA ARG A 184 0.48 13.65 -16.62
C ARG A 184 1.45 12.83 -17.46
N LYS A 185 2.31 13.52 -18.18
CA LYS A 185 3.36 12.90 -19.01
C LYS A 185 4.48 12.26 -18.18
N GLU A 186 4.79 12.85 -17.03
CA GLU A 186 5.84 12.41 -16.09
C GLU A 186 5.30 12.36 -14.64
N PRO A 187 5.93 11.59 -13.73
CA PRO A 187 5.47 11.38 -12.35
C PRO A 187 5.79 12.56 -11.42
N ASN A 188 5.38 13.77 -11.78
CA ASN A 188 5.55 14.95 -10.94
C ASN A 188 4.47 16.01 -11.21
N SER A 189 4.22 16.86 -10.21
CA SER A 189 3.16 17.89 -10.26
C SER A 189 3.43 19.03 -11.24
N LYS A 190 4.67 19.18 -11.74
CA LYS A 190 5.08 20.21 -12.69
C LYS A 190 5.02 19.75 -14.15
N SER A 191 4.87 18.44 -14.37
CA SER A 191 4.74 17.85 -15.70
C SER A 191 3.52 18.37 -16.44
N GLU A 192 3.62 18.41 -17.77
CA GLU A 192 2.49 18.59 -18.70
C GLU A 192 1.29 17.70 -18.30
N ILE A 193 0.10 18.30 -18.27
CA ILE A 193 -1.17 17.61 -18.09
C ILE A 193 -1.65 17.19 -19.48
N ILE A 194 -1.82 15.89 -19.69
CA ILE A 194 -2.26 15.31 -20.96
C ILE A 194 -3.72 14.84 -20.92
N GLY A 195 -4.38 14.96 -19.77
CA GLY A 195 -5.78 14.61 -19.61
C GLY A 195 -6.30 14.82 -18.20
N SER A 196 -7.60 14.56 -18.02
CA SER A 196 -8.28 14.58 -16.73
C SER A 196 -9.11 13.31 -16.60
N VAL A 197 -9.14 12.74 -15.41
CA VAL A 197 -9.80 11.48 -15.10
C VAL A 197 -10.79 11.74 -13.98
N ARG A 198 -12.10 11.64 -14.25
CA ARG A 198 -13.16 11.96 -13.28
C ARG A 198 -14.40 11.12 -13.53
N GLY A 199 -15.00 10.61 -12.46
CA GLY A 199 -16.17 9.75 -12.55
C GLY A 199 -15.81 8.31 -12.91
N ASP A 200 -16.83 7.49 -13.01
CA ASP A 200 -16.77 6.04 -13.23
C ASP A 200 -16.73 5.64 -14.72
N LEU A 201 -16.92 6.57 -15.65
CA LEU A 201 -16.69 6.32 -17.09
C LEU A 201 -15.20 6.23 -17.46
N PHE A 202 -14.29 6.59 -16.55
CA PHE A 202 -12.86 6.49 -16.77
C PHE A 202 -12.26 5.37 -15.93
N GLU A 203 -12.14 4.20 -16.53
CA GLU A 203 -11.45 3.08 -15.89
C GLU A 203 -9.93 3.30 -15.92
N ILE A 204 -9.30 3.06 -14.77
CA ILE A 204 -7.88 3.18 -14.55
C ILE A 204 -7.29 1.80 -14.27
N LYS A 205 -6.43 1.33 -15.17
CA LYS A 205 -5.60 0.14 -14.97
C LYS A 205 -4.21 0.54 -14.51
N LEU A 206 -3.86 0.14 -13.28
CA LEU A 206 -2.53 0.36 -12.72
C LEU A 206 -1.49 -0.53 -13.41
N THR A 207 -0.30 0.01 -13.67
CA THR A 207 0.85 -0.78 -14.13
C THR A 207 1.81 -1.04 -12.96
N LYS A 208 2.96 -1.68 -13.24
CA LYS A 208 4.03 -1.88 -12.26
C LYS A 208 5.07 -0.74 -12.23
N ASN A 209 4.88 0.30 -13.05
CA ASN A 209 5.81 1.42 -13.14
C ASN A 209 5.41 2.49 -12.13
N ILE A 210 6.23 2.65 -11.08
CA ILE A 210 5.92 3.46 -9.90
C ILE A 210 7.05 4.47 -9.67
N SER A 211 6.68 5.65 -9.17
CA SER A 211 7.63 6.64 -8.67
C SER A 211 7.01 7.43 -7.51
N GLY A 212 7.39 7.12 -6.27
CA GLY A 212 6.78 7.71 -5.09
C GLY A 212 5.28 7.45 -5.02
N GLN A 213 4.50 8.52 -4.98
CA GLN A 213 3.03 8.52 -4.99
C GLN A 213 2.42 8.32 -6.39
N TRP A 214 3.23 8.24 -7.44
CA TRP A 214 2.78 8.18 -8.82
C TRP A 214 2.87 6.77 -9.39
N CYS A 215 1.87 6.40 -10.18
CA CYS A 215 1.85 5.16 -10.94
C CYS A 215 1.56 5.47 -12.40
N LYS A 216 2.26 4.80 -13.32
CA LYS A 216 1.90 4.82 -14.73
C LYS A 216 0.64 3.99 -14.90
N VAL A 217 -0.33 4.51 -15.63
CA VAL A 217 -1.66 3.91 -15.78
C VAL A 217 -2.06 3.89 -17.24
N LYS A 218 -2.93 2.94 -17.58
CA LYS A 218 -3.74 2.99 -18.79
C LYS A 218 -5.14 3.41 -18.41
N VAL A 219 -5.64 4.45 -19.04
CA VAL A 219 -6.99 4.98 -18.83
C VAL A 219 -7.83 4.66 -20.05
N THR A 220 -8.97 4.01 -19.82
CA THR A 220 -10.00 3.78 -20.84
C THR A 220 -11.19 4.66 -20.49
N LYS A 221 -11.57 5.55 -21.41
CA LYS A 221 -12.82 6.29 -21.31
C LYS A 221 -13.90 5.51 -22.06
N TYR A 222 -14.99 5.18 -21.39
CA TYR A 222 -16.15 4.53 -21.99
C TYR A 222 -17.23 5.53 -22.38
N LYS A 223 -18.07 5.15 -23.34
CA LYS A 223 -19.30 5.89 -23.71
C LYS A 223 -20.40 5.66 -22.67
N GLU A 224 -20.53 4.40 -22.22
CA GLU A 224 -21.46 3.93 -21.20
C GLU A 224 -20.72 3.11 -20.15
N HIS A 225 -21.23 3.04 -18.92
CA HIS A 225 -20.55 2.30 -17.86
C HIS A 225 -20.54 0.78 -18.19
N PRO A 226 -19.38 0.08 -18.11
CA PRO A 226 -19.27 -1.32 -18.54
C PRO A 226 -20.21 -2.30 -17.83
N CYS A 227 -20.70 -1.97 -16.63
CA CYS A 227 -21.67 -2.83 -15.93
C CYS A 227 -23.09 -2.78 -16.52
N ASN A 228 -23.45 -1.75 -17.29
CA ASN A 228 -24.85 -1.46 -17.66
C ASN A 228 -25.01 -1.12 -19.16
N THR A 229 -24.10 -1.60 -20.01
CA THR A 229 -24.07 -1.29 -21.44
C THR A 229 -24.56 -2.48 -22.26
N ASP A 230 -25.34 -2.21 -23.31
CA ASP A 230 -25.68 -3.20 -24.35
C ASP A 230 -24.67 -3.20 -25.51
N LEU A 231 -23.72 -2.24 -25.52
CA LEU A 231 -22.63 -2.17 -26.49
C LEU A 231 -21.59 -3.26 -26.24
N GLU A 232 -21.03 -3.80 -27.32
CA GLU A 232 -19.84 -4.64 -27.26
C GLU A 232 -18.64 -3.84 -26.69
N GLU A 233 -17.70 -4.52 -26.03
CA GLU A 233 -16.59 -3.87 -25.31
C GLU A 233 -15.80 -2.89 -26.21
N ALA A 234 -15.49 -3.31 -27.43
CA ALA A 234 -14.76 -2.48 -28.39
C ALA A 234 -15.56 -1.25 -28.86
N GLU A 235 -16.89 -1.36 -28.92
CA GLU A 235 -17.79 -0.29 -29.34
C GLU A 235 -18.03 0.71 -28.22
N ASN A 236 -17.95 0.26 -26.96
CA ASN A 236 -18.12 1.09 -25.79
C ASN A 236 -16.88 1.94 -25.45
N ILE A 237 -15.71 1.65 -26.03
CA ILE A 237 -14.51 2.46 -25.83
C ILE A 237 -14.62 3.78 -26.61
N GLU A 238 -14.55 4.92 -25.91
CA GLU A 238 -14.47 6.24 -26.51
C GLU A 238 -13.01 6.63 -26.80
N SER A 239 -12.11 6.40 -25.85
CA SER A 239 -10.68 6.69 -26.02
C SER A 239 -9.82 5.91 -25.02
N GLN A 240 -8.53 5.77 -25.35
CA GLN A 240 -7.53 5.21 -24.46
C GLN A 240 -6.33 6.14 -24.38
N THR A 241 -5.77 6.31 -23.19
CA THR A 241 -4.59 7.16 -22.97
C THR A 241 -3.71 6.57 -21.88
N GLU A 242 -2.40 6.66 -22.05
CA GLU A 242 -1.42 6.24 -21.05
C GLU A 242 -0.73 7.47 -20.44
N GLY A 243 -0.49 7.45 -19.13
CA GLY A 243 0.18 8.53 -18.43
C GLY A 243 0.44 8.21 -16.97
N TRP A 244 0.77 9.22 -16.18
CA TRP A 244 1.03 9.10 -14.75
C TRP A 244 -0.10 9.74 -13.94
N LEU A 245 -0.59 9.00 -12.95
CA LEU A 245 -1.52 9.50 -11.93
C LEU A 245 -0.87 9.44 -10.56
N LYS A 246 -1.19 10.44 -9.73
CA LYS A 246 -0.85 10.45 -8.31
C LYS A 246 -1.88 9.60 -7.56
N ILE A 247 -1.58 8.31 -7.41
CA ILE A 247 -2.52 7.32 -6.86
C ILE A 247 -2.58 7.34 -5.33
N ILE A 248 -1.56 7.92 -4.68
CA ILE A 248 -1.53 8.20 -3.24
C ILE A 248 -1.52 9.72 -3.04
N ASP A 249 -2.39 10.24 -2.19
CA ASP A 249 -2.47 11.66 -1.88
C ASP A 249 -1.30 12.12 -0.98
N ASP A 250 -1.25 13.42 -0.68
CA ASP A 250 -0.20 13.99 0.19
C ASP A 250 -0.31 13.57 1.67
N ASN A 251 -1.43 12.98 2.07
CA ASN A 251 -1.63 12.43 3.39
C ASN A 251 -1.21 10.95 3.48
N GLY A 252 -1.01 10.26 2.35
CA GLY A 252 -0.70 8.82 2.30
C GLY A 252 -1.91 7.92 1.99
N GLU A 253 -3.07 8.50 1.68
CA GLU A 253 -4.32 7.79 1.42
C GLU A 253 -4.54 7.55 -0.09
N PRO A 254 -5.33 6.54 -0.49
CA PRO A 254 -5.66 6.29 -1.88
C PRO A 254 -6.46 7.45 -2.51
N ASN A 255 -6.02 7.90 -3.69
CA ASN A 255 -6.80 8.78 -4.58
C ASN A 255 -7.75 8.02 -5.51
N LEU A 256 -7.78 6.70 -5.37
CA LEU A 256 -8.53 5.79 -6.23
C LEU A 256 -9.49 4.92 -5.39
N TRP A 257 -10.58 4.52 -6.02
CA TRP A 257 -11.53 3.54 -5.50
C TRP A 257 -11.88 2.51 -6.57
N SER A 258 -12.50 1.39 -6.17
CA SER A 258 -12.95 0.32 -7.09
C SER A 258 -14.24 -0.29 -6.54
N TYR A 259 -15.08 -0.85 -7.43
CA TYR A 259 -16.25 -1.63 -7.00
C TYR A 259 -15.79 -2.94 -6.32
N THR A 260 -16.00 -3.06 -5.02
CA THR A 260 -15.63 -4.25 -4.22
C THR A 260 -16.57 -5.44 -4.42
N ARG A 261 -17.76 -5.19 -5.00
CA ARG A 261 -18.82 -6.17 -5.23
C ARG A 261 -18.99 -6.59 -6.69
N GLY A 262 -18.10 -6.09 -7.57
CA GLY A 262 -18.25 -6.24 -9.01
C GLY A 262 -19.33 -5.34 -9.61
N CYS A 263 -19.53 -5.53 -10.90
CA CYS A 263 -20.84 -5.41 -11.52
C CYS A 263 -21.64 -6.67 -11.09
#